data_AF-A0A1B1Y6X8-F1
#
_entry.id   AF-A0A1B1Y6X8-F1
#
_cell.length_a   1.000
_cell.length_b   1.000
_cell.length_c   1.000
_cell.angle_alpha   90.00
_cell.angle_beta   90.00
_cell.angle_gamma   90.00
#
_symmetry.space_group_name_H-M   'P 1'
#
loop_
_entity.id
_entity.type
_entity.pdbx_description
1 polymer ?
#
loop_
_entity_poly.entity_id
_entity_poly.type
_entity_poly.pdbx_seq_one_letter_code
_entity_poly.pdbx_strand_id
1 'polypeptide(L)'
;MKKIIKTSLIYSGVILIMTSCFNQRRDFGSDRYSENIGYDFSNPEYGGLTRLSNTVKQETPPGMVYVEGGVFTMGQVEQDVMGGVNNKPKNIHVQSFYIDDSEVSNKEYLIYLDWLAKVFPKNNPKYKHIYTAALPDTTVWRNPLGNDGNLPKTYLRHRAYENYPVVGVSWLQANDYCKWRTDRIAEKKLMEEGILKPLYNNGTVSVEGRNHFDIEVFEANPNLLFGGDKSIYTDYVTQPEEEYAGNDSIINTTPVNSNNKLNINQQSPTPDFRLPTEVEWEYAAKADIENRYYNTIRGRKKYAWRGESTRDEQNKYYTQHANFKQSNGDYSGIAGWSSDYGDITTPVRSFPPNAYGLYDMAGNVAEWVFDVYRPTIDAELNDFNYSRGNIYRKPKLDENGNVIVATFNDIVYDTLPNGKVVPSVLPGQIVKERVTDNDLYLNPNYQKADNRDFANGDRISSRDYAENDENRKRMYNSPILLPPTINEETGKVEYRYDDKTRTTLITDYSRVYKGGSWKDRAYLLDPSQRRYLEEYMSTNYIGFRCVVTKVGEGKEKDRRSPFNISY
;
A
#
# COMPACT_ATOMS: atom_id res chain seq x y z
N MET A 1 -62.94 19.19 42.69
CA MET A 1 -63.46 18.97 44.06
C MET A 1 -62.49 18.05 44.81
N LYS A 2 -62.24 18.39 46.08
CA LYS A 2 -61.63 17.65 47.21
C LYS A 2 -61.62 16.10 47.06
N LYS A 3 -60.47 15.39 47.16
CA LYS A 3 -59.65 14.94 48.34
C LYS A 3 -60.00 13.50 48.81
N ILE A 4 -58.93 12.68 48.99
CA ILE A 4 -58.77 11.53 49.92
C ILE A 4 -59.43 10.22 49.44
N ILE A 5 -58.71 9.10 49.29
CA ILE A 5 -58.33 8.15 50.36
C ILE A 5 -56.93 7.56 50.13
N LYS A 6 -56.03 7.81 51.10
CA LYS A 6 -54.84 6.99 51.41
C LYS A 6 -55.27 6.03 52.52
N THR A 7 -55.02 4.73 52.37
CA THR A 7 -54.62 3.76 53.42
C THR A 7 -54.71 2.33 52.86
N SER A 8 -53.61 1.82 52.31
CA SER A 8 -53.34 0.38 52.15
C SER A 8 -51.87 0.21 51.72
N LEU A 9 -50.98 0.71 52.57
CA LEU A 9 -49.55 0.44 52.51
C LEU A 9 -49.23 -0.15 53.88
N ILE A 10 -48.49 -1.25 53.92
CA ILE A 10 -48.22 -2.15 55.05
C ILE A 10 -49.18 -3.35 55.08
N TYR A 11 -48.93 -4.33 54.21
CA TYR A 11 -49.00 -5.79 54.43
C TYR A 11 -48.91 -6.51 53.07
N SER A 12 -47.70 -6.56 52.50
CA SER A 12 -47.27 -7.56 51.50
C SER A 12 -45.76 -7.36 51.28
N GLY A 13 -45.01 -7.55 52.36
CA GLY A 13 -43.61 -7.93 52.26
C GLY A 13 -43.55 -9.42 52.58
N VAL A 14 -42.65 -10.11 51.88
CA VAL A 14 -42.23 -11.52 52.02
C VAL A 14 -42.71 -12.44 50.90
N ILE A 15 -41.71 -12.91 50.12
CA ILE A 15 -41.70 -13.91 49.04
C ILE A 15 -41.79 -13.33 47.61
N LEU A 16 -40.68 -12.76 47.16
CA LEU A 16 -40.22 -12.85 45.76
C LEU A 16 -38.68 -12.84 45.75
N ILE A 17 -38.09 -13.81 46.45
CA ILE A 17 -36.71 -14.25 46.25
C ILE A 17 -36.79 -15.41 45.27
N MET A 18 -36.88 -15.10 43.97
CA MET A 18 -36.61 -16.04 42.89
C MET A 18 -35.81 -15.28 41.84
N THR A 19 -34.48 -15.38 41.99
CA THR A 19 -33.55 -15.70 40.89
C THR A 19 -33.95 -15.18 39.51
N SER A 20 -33.78 -13.88 39.26
CA SER A 20 -33.28 -13.48 37.96
C SER A 20 -31.76 -13.38 38.07
N CYS A 21 -31.10 -14.36 37.46
CA CYS A 21 -29.66 -14.26 37.20
C CYS A 21 -29.45 -12.97 36.42
N PHE A 22 -28.96 -11.93 37.10
CA PHE A 22 -28.26 -10.85 36.45
C PHE A 22 -27.11 -11.50 35.68
N ASN A 23 -27.31 -11.70 34.38
CA ASN A 23 -26.21 -11.68 33.42
C ASN A 23 -25.64 -10.25 33.44
N GLN A 24 -24.97 -9.89 34.53
CA GLN A 24 -23.86 -8.98 34.44
C GLN A 24 -22.88 -9.70 33.51
N ARG A 25 -22.87 -9.29 32.23
CA ARG A 25 -21.65 -9.34 31.46
C ARG A 25 -20.61 -8.68 32.35
N ARG A 26 -19.78 -9.50 33.00
CA ARG A 26 -18.59 -9.02 33.68
C ARG A 26 -17.76 -8.45 32.53
N ASP A 27 -17.76 -7.13 32.41
CA ASP A 27 -16.62 -6.45 31.79
C ASP A 27 -15.43 -6.89 32.64
N PHE A 28 -14.74 -7.94 32.20
CA PHE A 28 -13.49 -8.35 32.80
C PHE A 28 -12.53 -7.19 32.58
N GLY A 29 -12.32 -6.41 33.64
CA GLY A 29 -11.72 -5.09 33.63
C GLY A 29 -10.22 -5.05 33.32
N SER A 30 -9.69 -6.04 32.63
CA SER A 30 -8.31 -6.09 32.17
C SER A 30 -8.22 -6.78 30.81
N ASP A 31 -7.54 -6.13 29.88
CA ASP A 31 -7.36 -6.61 28.50
C ASP A 31 -6.49 -7.89 28.41
N ARG A 32 -5.94 -8.34 29.55
CA ARG A 32 -5.12 -9.55 29.70
C ARG A 32 -5.82 -10.63 30.55
N TYR A 33 -7.10 -10.47 30.83
CA TYR A 33 -7.91 -11.56 31.35
C TYR A 33 -8.08 -12.63 30.26
N SER A 34 -7.58 -13.83 30.52
CA SER A 34 -7.79 -14.96 29.62
C SER A 34 -9.11 -15.62 29.96
N GLU A 35 -10.11 -15.51 29.10
CA GLU A 35 -11.41 -16.20 29.27
C GLU A 35 -11.25 -17.73 29.31
N ASN A 36 -10.25 -18.26 28.60
CA ASN A 36 -9.99 -19.70 28.54
C ASN A 36 -9.37 -20.27 29.83
N ILE A 37 -8.59 -19.46 30.54
CA ILE A 37 -7.84 -19.89 31.74
C ILE A 37 -8.50 -19.34 33.02
N GLY A 38 -9.26 -18.25 32.91
CA GLY A 38 -9.95 -17.61 34.02
C GLY A 38 -9.06 -16.71 34.89
N TYR A 39 -7.83 -16.43 34.47
CA TYR A 39 -6.87 -15.59 35.19
C TYR A 39 -6.58 -14.28 34.47
N ASP A 40 -6.26 -13.26 35.27
CA ASP A 40 -5.79 -11.97 34.81
C ASP A 40 -4.26 -11.90 34.90
N PHE A 41 -3.61 -11.92 33.73
CA PHE A 41 -2.16 -11.83 33.64
C PHE A 41 -1.61 -10.42 33.84
N SER A 42 -2.46 -9.39 33.94
CA SER A 42 -2.01 -8.03 34.25
C SER A 42 -1.57 -7.86 35.70
N ASN A 43 -2.00 -8.76 36.60
CA ASN A 43 -1.57 -8.75 37.99
C ASN A 43 -0.10 -9.20 38.11
N PRO A 44 0.74 -8.48 38.88
CA PRO A 44 2.15 -8.83 39.11
C PRO A 44 2.35 -10.25 39.65
N GLU A 45 1.41 -10.76 40.46
CA GLU A 45 1.48 -12.10 41.06
C GLU A 45 1.29 -13.24 40.05
N TYR A 46 0.58 -12.97 38.94
CA TYR A 46 0.15 -14.01 37.98
C TYR A 46 0.84 -13.90 36.62
N GLY A 47 1.81 -12.99 36.46
CA GLY A 47 2.61 -12.85 35.25
C GLY A 47 3.09 -11.43 34.97
N GLY A 48 2.48 -10.40 35.58
CA GLY A 48 2.92 -9.01 35.45
C GLY A 48 2.97 -8.49 34.01
N LEU A 49 2.13 -9.06 33.13
CA LEU A 49 2.09 -8.66 31.72
C LEU A 49 1.50 -7.26 31.61
N THR A 50 2.05 -6.46 30.69
CA THR A 50 1.57 -5.11 30.50
C THR A 50 0.18 -5.10 29.88
N ARG A 51 -0.68 -4.25 30.42
CA ARG A 51 -2.06 -4.07 29.95
C ARG A 51 -2.04 -3.61 28.49
N LEU A 52 -2.89 -4.19 27.64
CA LEU A 52 -3.04 -3.73 26.26
C LEU A 52 -3.66 -2.32 26.25
N SER A 53 -3.39 -1.52 25.21
CA SER A 53 -4.13 -0.28 25.03
C SER A 53 -5.60 -0.59 24.76
N ASN A 54 -6.49 0.33 25.13
CA ASN A 54 -7.89 0.26 24.70
C ASN A 54 -7.97 0.06 23.17
N THR A 55 -8.97 -0.69 22.68
CA THR A 55 -9.18 -0.93 21.24
C THR A 55 -9.35 0.39 20.50
N VAL A 56 -8.27 0.89 19.89
CA VAL A 56 -8.29 2.11 19.08
C VAL A 56 -8.84 1.75 17.71
N LYS A 57 -9.92 2.41 17.29
CA LYS A 57 -10.38 2.33 15.89
C LYS A 57 -9.29 2.90 15.00
N GLN A 58 -8.95 2.19 13.93
CA GLN A 58 -8.01 2.71 12.94
C GLN A 58 -8.55 4.02 12.35
N GLU A 59 -7.79 5.10 12.54
CA GLU A 59 -8.11 6.40 11.97
C GLU A 59 -7.85 6.40 10.46
N THR A 60 -8.63 7.19 9.72
CA THR A 60 -8.40 7.42 8.28
C THR A 60 -7.10 8.17 8.08
N PRO A 61 -6.13 7.62 7.33
CA PRO A 61 -4.91 8.35 7.00
C PRO A 61 -5.22 9.64 6.22
N PRO A 62 -4.39 10.69 6.36
CA PRO A 62 -4.62 11.95 5.67
C PRO A 62 -4.55 11.77 4.14
N GLY A 63 -5.51 12.36 3.43
CA GLY A 63 -5.60 12.28 1.96
C GLY A 63 -6.16 10.95 1.42
N MET A 64 -6.62 10.05 2.30
CA MET A 64 -7.21 8.78 1.90
C MET A 64 -8.71 8.72 2.14
N VAL A 65 -9.40 7.94 1.32
CA VAL A 65 -10.83 7.66 1.45
C VAL A 65 -11.03 6.21 1.89
N TYR A 66 -11.96 6.03 2.83
CA TYR A 66 -12.41 4.71 3.25
C TYR A 66 -13.33 4.07 2.20
N VAL A 67 -12.93 2.91 1.71
CA VAL A 67 -13.72 2.08 0.80
C VAL A 67 -14.20 0.85 1.57
N GLU A 68 -15.52 0.69 1.67
CA GLU A 68 -16.12 -0.49 2.33
C GLU A 68 -15.96 -1.71 1.43
N GLY A 69 -15.43 -2.79 2.00
CA GLY A 69 -15.28 -4.09 1.36
C GLY A 69 -16.61 -4.75 1.01
N GLY A 70 -16.60 -5.53 -0.07
CA GLY A 70 -17.79 -6.14 -0.63
C GLY A 70 -17.47 -7.08 -1.78
N VAL A 71 -18.54 -7.61 -2.39
CA VAL A 71 -18.45 -8.43 -3.60
C VAL A 71 -18.78 -7.56 -4.80
N PHE A 72 -18.01 -7.69 -5.87
CA PHE A 72 -18.30 -7.08 -7.17
C PHE A 72 -17.90 -7.99 -8.32
N THR A 73 -18.38 -7.67 -9.53
CA THR A 73 -17.99 -8.37 -10.76
C THR A 73 -16.86 -7.59 -11.44
N MET A 74 -15.63 -8.09 -11.26
CA MET A 74 -14.44 -7.60 -11.95
C MET A 74 -14.46 -8.04 -13.42
N GLY A 75 -13.97 -7.18 -14.32
CA GLY A 75 -13.74 -7.48 -15.72
C GLY A 75 -14.73 -6.87 -16.70
N GLN A 76 -14.55 -7.21 -17.99
CA GLN A 76 -15.16 -6.53 -19.15
C GLN A 76 -16.67 -6.34 -19.03
N VAL A 77 -17.12 -5.12 -19.26
CA VAL A 77 -18.55 -4.78 -19.34
C VAL A 77 -19.06 -4.88 -20.79
N GLU A 78 -18.26 -4.41 -21.73
CA GLU A 78 -18.58 -4.42 -23.16
C GLU A 78 -18.05 -5.66 -23.88
N GLN A 79 -18.60 -5.92 -25.06
CA GLN A 79 -18.10 -6.96 -25.94
C GLN A 79 -16.70 -6.60 -26.44
N ASP A 80 -15.75 -7.52 -26.28
CA ASP A 80 -14.42 -7.34 -26.81
C ASP A 80 -14.41 -7.49 -28.33
N VAL A 81 -14.26 -6.38 -29.04
CA VAL A 81 -14.17 -6.34 -30.51
C VAL A 81 -12.92 -7.08 -31.01
N MET A 82 -11.88 -7.18 -30.18
CA MET A 82 -10.60 -7.83 -30.52
C MET A 82 -10.59 -9.32 -30.15
N GLY A 83 -11.65 -9.85 -29.52
CA GLY A 83 -11.79 -11.26 -29.18
C GLY A 83 -10.76 -11.78 -28.17
N GLY A 84 -10.24 -10.89 -27.30
CA GLY A 84 -9.25 -11.24 -26.29
C GLY A 84 -9.83 -12.03 -25.11
N VAL A 85 -8.97 -12.82 -24.45
CA VAL A 85 -9.32 -13.61 -23.25
C VAL A 85 -8.94 -12.85 -21.96
N ASN A 86 -8.41 -11.63 -22.09
CA ASN A 86 -7.60 -11.00 -21.05
C ASN A 86 -8.36 -10.53 -19.81
N ASN A 87 -9.69 -10.46 -19.88
CA ASN A 87 -10.49 -9.75 -18.88
C ASN A 87 -11.93 -10.28 -18.74
N LYS A 88 -12.06 -11.61 -18.67
CA LYS A 88 -13.36 -12.26 -18.49
C LYS A 88 -14.01 -11.82 -17.17
N PRO A 89 -15.33 -11.53 -17.16
CA PRO A 89 -16.03 -11.15 -15.94
C PRO A 89 -15.97 -12.26 -14.87
N LYS A 90 -15.57 -11.91 -13.64
CA LYS A 90 -15.53 -12.82 -12.49
C LYS A 90 -15.97 -12.09 -11.21
N ASN A 91 -16.60 -12.83 -10.30
CA ASN A 91 -16.97 -12.29 -8.99
C ASN A 91 -15.79 -12.40 -8.04
N ILE A 92 -15.46 -11.30 -7.36
CA ILE A 92 -14.36 -11.24 -6.39
C ILE A 92 -14.85 -10.50 -5.15
N HIS A 93 -14.39 -10.96 -3.99
CA HIS A 93 -14.60 -10.31 -2.71
C HIS A 93 -13.37 -9.47 -2.33
N VAL A 94 -13.61 -8.25 -1.88
CA VAL A 94 -12.57 -7.31 -1.43
C VAL A 94 -12.82 -6.94 0.02
N GLN A 95 -11.79 -6.98 0.85
CA GLN A 95 -11.82 -6.42 2.21
C GLN A 95 -11.92 -4.90 2.16
N SER A 96 -12.25 -4.29 3.30
CA SER A 96 -12.25 -2.83 3.42
C SER A 96 -10.82 -2.30 3.44
N PHE A 97 -10.60 -1.15 2.82
CA PHE A 97 -9.28 -0.50 2.75
C PHE A 97 -9.43 1.02 2.67
N TYR A 98 -8.31 1.71 2.82
CA TYR A 98 -8.19 3.14 2.59
C TYR A 98 -7.32 3.34 1.35
N ILE A 99 -7.77 4.15 0.40
CA ILE A 99 -7.02 4.45 -0.83
C ILE A 99 -6.87 5.96 -0.98
N ASP A 100 -5.76 6.42 -1.53
CA ASP A 100 -5.59 7.85 -1.82
C ASP A 100 -6.71 8.37 -2.72
N ASP A 101 -7.22 9.54 -2.37
CA ASP A 101 -8.28 10.20 -3.11
C ASP A 101 -7.85 10.59 -4.55
N SER A 102 -6.55 10.82 -4.77
CA SER A 102 -5.96 11.26 -6.03
C SER A 102 -4.59 10.61 -6.26
N GLU A 103 -4.04 10.74 -7.46
CA GLU A 103 -2.70 10.25 -7.76
C GLU A 103 -1.64 11.04 -6.98
N VAL A 104 -0.47 10.41 -6.74
CA VAL A 104 0.64 11.10 -6.08
C VAL A 104 1.10 12.27 -6.94
N SER A 105 1.07 13.48 -6.36
CA SER A 105 1.48 14.70 -7.06
C SER A 105 3.00 14.87 -7.10
N ASN A 106 3.49 15.69 -8.05
CA ASN A 106 4.89 16.09 -8.13
C ASN A 106 5.38 16.71 -6.82
N LYS A 107 4.54 17.49 -6.13
CA LYS A 107 4.84 18.07 -4.82
C LYS A 107 5.23 17.01 -3.78
N GLU A 108 4.37 16.01 -3.61
CA GLU A 108 4.58 14.95 -2.62
C GLU A 108 5.83 14.12 -2.97
N TYR A 109 6.03 13.85 -4.26
CA TYR A 109 7.23 13.14 -4.71
C TYR A 109 8.52 13.96 -4.54
N LEU A 110 8.47 15.29 -4.72
CA LEU A 110 9.61 16.16 -4.43
C LEU A 110 9.96 16.18 -2.94
N ILE A 111 8.97 16.15 -2.04
CA ILE A 111 9.21 16.03 -0.60
C ILE A 111 9.97 14.73 -0.29
N TYR A 112 9.60 13.63 -0.93
CA TYR A 112 10.31 12.36 -0.83
C TYR A 112 11.77 12.47 -1.31
N LEU A 113 12.00 13.09 -2.46
CA LEU A 113 13.36 13.29 -3.00
C LEU A 113 14.21 14.21 -2.10
N ASP A 114 13.63 15.29 -1.57
CA ASP A 114 14.31 16.22 -0.66
C ASP A 114 14.66 15.53 0.66
N TRP A 115 13.76 14.69 1.18
CA TRP A 115 14.05 13.84 2.32
C TRP A 115 15.23 12.90 2.04
N LEU A 116 15.22 12.18 0.91
CA LEU A 116 16.34 11.31 0.52
C LEU A 116 17.65 12.07 0.40
N ALA A 117 17.65 13.28 -0.18
CA ALA A 117 18.85 14.09 -0.30
C ALA A 117 19.40 14.54 1.06
N LYS A 118 18.52 14.76 2.05
CA LYS A 118 18.89 15.13 3.42
C LYS A 118 19.41 13.95 4.23
N VAL A 119 18.76 12.78 4.13
CA VAL A 119 19.13 11.56 4.88
C VAL A 119 20.32 10.83 4.26
N PHE A 120 20.43 10.89 2.94
CA PHE A 120 21.48 10.23 2.17
C PHE A 120 22.22 11.28 1.32
N PRO A 121 23.19 12.00 1.91
CA PRO A 121 23.91 13.06 1.21
C PRO A 121 24.66 12.54 -0.02
N LYS A 122 24.51 13.24 -1.15
CA LYS A 122 25.17 12.92 -2.43
C LYS A 122 26.70 13.00 -2.37
N ASN A 123 27.23 13.78 -1.43
CA ASN A 123 28.67 13.97 -1.24
C ASN A 123 29.36 12.68 -0.78
N ASN A 124 28.63 11.77 -0.13
CA ASN A 124 29.17 10.48 0.28
C ASN A 124 29.13 9.52 -0.92
N PRO A 125 30.29 9.03 -1.41
CA PRO A 125 30.35 8.09 -2.53
C PRO A 125 29.48 6.85 -2.31
N LYS A 126 29.29 6.42 -1.06
CA LYS A 126 28.51 5.24 -0.69
C LYS A 126 27.01 5.39 -0.88
N TYR A 127 26.48 6.60 -0.85
CA TYR A 127 25.04 6.89 -1.01
C TYR A 127 24.68 7.51 -2.36
N LYS A 128 25.70 7.69 -3.22
CA LYS A 128 25.59 8.36 -4.51
C LYS A 128 24.43 7.82 -5.36
N HIS A 129 24.20 6.52 -5.33
CA HIS A 129 23.21 5.86 -6.19
C HIS A 129 21.78 5.89 -5.63
N ILE A 130 21.58 6.10 -4.32
CA ILE A 130 20.24 6.07 -3.69
C ILE A 130 19.34 7.17 -4.26
N TYR A 131 19.82 8.41 -4.24
CA TYR A 131 19.04 9.54 -4.78
C TYR A 131 18.81 9.39 -6.29
N THR A 132 19.82 8.94 -7.04
CA THR A 132 19.68 8.75 -8.49
C THR A 132 18.72 7.60 -8.84
N ALA A 133 18.63 6.59 -7.97
CA ALA A 133 17.68 5.49 -8.11
C ALA A 133 16.23 5.98 -7.95
N ALA A 134 15.98 6.86 -6.98
CA ALA A 134 14.67 7.45 -6.75
C ALA A 134 14.27 8.51 -7.79
N LEU A 135 15.22 9.15 -8.49
CA LEU A 135 14.87 10.20 -9.45
C LEU A 135 14.01 9.66 -10.62
N PRO A 136 12.87 10.31 -10.95
CA PRO A 136 12.07 9.96 -12.10
C PRO A 136 12.84 10.17 -13.40
N ASP A 137 12.59 9.32 -14.40
CA ASP A 137 13.16 9.50 -15.72
C ASP A 137 12.43 10.64 -16.44
N THR A 138 13.13 11.76 -16.67
CA THR A 138 12.57 12.91 -17.38
C THR A 138 12.65 12.78 -18.90
N THR A 139 13.42 11.81 -19.42
CA THR A 139 13.58 11.60 -20.86
C THR A 139 12.33 11.02 -21.52
N VAL A 140 11.38 10.52 -20.72
CA VAL A 140 10.07 10.02 -21.15
C VAL A 140 9.23 11.02 -21.95
N TRP A 141 9.53 12.32 -21.82
CA TRP A 141 8.86 13.39 -22.58
C TRP A 141 9.46 13.63 -23.96
N ARG A 142 10.66 13.09 -24.23
CA ARG A 142 11.32 13.24 -25.53
C ARG A 142 10.65 12.36 -26.58
N ASN A 143 10.39 12.92 -27.74
CA ASN A 143 9.84 12.23 -28.88
C ASN A 143 10.68 12.58 -30.13
N PRO A 144 11.16 11.60 -30.93
CA PRO A 144 11.95 11.88 -32.13
C PRO A 144 11.31 12.87 -33.12
N LEU A 145 9.97 12.92 -33.14
CA LEU A 145 9.21 13.75 -34.08
C LEU A 145 8.35 14.82 -33.38
N GLY A 146 8.57 15.07 -32.09
CA GLY A 146 7.77 16.01 -31.30
C GLY A 146 8.60 17.12 -30.67
N ASN A 147 8.05 18.33 -30.61
CA ASN A 147 8.58 19.38 -29.75
C ASN A 147 8.09 19.11 -28.32
N ASP A 148 9.02 18.89 -27.39
CA ASP A 148 8.74 18.54 -26.00
C ASP A 148 8.52 19.77 -25.11
N GLY A 149 8.60 20.99 -25.65
CA GLY A 149 8.32 22.23 -24.90
C GLY A 149 9.19 22.40 -23.65
N ASN A 150 10.34 21.71 -23.59
CA ASN A 150 11.22 21.66 -22.40
C ASN A 150 10.58 21.00 -21.16
N LEU A 151 9.54 20.16 -21.36
CA LEU A 151 8.92 19.35 -20.30
C LEU A 151 9.91 18.49 -19.50
N PRO A 152 10.98 17.89 -20.09
CA PRO A 152 11.99 17.18 -19.30
C PRO A 152 12.63 18.00 -18.17
N LYS A 153 12.67 19.33 -18.30
CA LYS A 153 13.23 20.24 -17.30
C LYS A 153 12.17 20.82 -16.38
N THR A 154 10.98 21.11 -16.91
CA THR A 154 9.95 21.87 -16.20
C THR A 154 8.97 20.99 -15.44
N TYR A 155 8.56 19.84 -15.97
CA TYR A 155 7.41 19.09 -15.44
C TYR A 155 7.57 18.71 -13.95
N LEU A 156 8.69 18.11 -13.56
CA LEU A 156 8.89 17.67 -12.18
C LEU A 156 9.21 18.84 -11.21
N ARG A 157 9.85 19.92 -11.69
CA ARG A 157 10.51 20.90 -10.81
C ARG A 157 9.87 22.28 -10.81
N HIS A 158 9.06 22.60 -11.82
CA HIS A 158 8.48 23.93 -11.96
C HIS A 158 7.21 24.03 -11.11
N ARG A 159 7.05 25.16 -10.39
CA ARG A 159 5.93 25.39 -9.47
C ARG A 159 4.55 25.26 -10.13
N ALA A 160 4.44 25.57 -11.43
CA ALA A 160 3.18 25.42 -12.16
C ALA A 160 2.68 23.95 -12.24
N TYR A 161 3.61 22.98 -12.18
CA TYR A 161 3.30 21.55 -12.23
C TYR A 161 3.30 20.89 -10.84
N GLU A 162 3.31 21.67 -9.76
CA GLU A 162 3.39 21.16 -8.38
C GLU A 162 2.22 20.21 -8.05
N ASN A 163 1.01 20.56 -8.46
CA ASN A 163 -0.21 19.78 -8.21
C ASN A 163 -0.54 18.78 -9.34
N TYR A 164 0.38 18.49 -10.25
CA TYR A 164 0.17 17.53 -11.33
C TYR A 164 0.64 16.14 -10.88
N PRO A 165 0.10 15.05 -11.44
CA PRO A 165 0.53 13.70 -11.09
C PRO A 165 1.99 13.48 -11.45
N VAL A 166 2.71 12.74 -10.60
CA VAL A 166 4.08 12.34 -10.88
C VAL A 166 4.12 11.31 -12.00
N VAL A 167 4.97 11.52 -13.00
CA VAL A 167 5.21 10.59 -14.11
C VAL A 167 6.70 10.38 -14.32
N GLY A 168 7.08 9.41 -15.16
CA GLY A 168 8.47 8.99 -15.30
C GLY A 168 8.94 8.11 -14.14
N VAL A 169 7.99 7.55 -13.39
CA VAL A 169 8.23 6.65 -12.25
C VAL A 169 8.00 5.20 -12.65
N SER A 170 8.91 4.34 -12.21
CA SER A 170 8.81 2.89 -12.36
C SER A 170 8.00 2.27 -11.21
N TRP A 171 7.55 1.03 -11.38
CA TRP A 171 6.83 0.29 -10.33
C TRP A 171 7.67 0.11 -9.07
N LEU A 172 8.97 -0.12 -9.23
CA LEU A 172 9.93 -0.22 -8.11
C LEU A 172 9.98 1.10 -7.31
N GLN A 173 10.12 2.23 -8.00
CA GLN A 173 10.15 3.55 -7.35
C GLN A 173 8.83 3.89 -6.64
N ALA A 174 7.69 3.46 -7.21
CA ALA A 174 6.39 3.66 -6.59
C ALA A 174 6.27 2.86 -5.28
N ASN A 175 6.75 1.61 -5.23
CA ASN A 175 6.79 0.84 -3.99
C ASN A 175 7.76 1.41 -2.95
N ASP A 176 8.93 1.90 -3.37
CA ASP A 176 9.88 2.57 -2.47
C ASP A 176 9.25 3.82 -1.83
N TYR A 177 8.46 4.56 -2.59
CA TYR A 177 7.68 5.68 -2.09
C TYR A 177 6.60 5.24 -1.09
N CYS A 178 5.86 4.16 -1.40
CA CYS A 178 4.88 3.61 -0.46
C CYS A 178 5.53 3.23 0.87
N LYS A 179 6.67 2.52 0.83
CA LYS A 179 7.44 2.18 2.03
C LYS A 179 7.86 3.43 2.81
N TRP A 180 8.45 4.40 2.13
CA TRP A 180 8.85 5.67 2.76
C TRP A 180 7.67 6.38 3.43
N ARG A 181 6.48 6.39 2.80
CA ARG A 181 5.29 7.01 3.37
C ARG A 181 4.83 6.30 4.63
N THR A 182 4.91 4.97 4.69
CA THR A 182 4.65 4.20 5.91
C THR A 182 5.55 4.67 7.05
N ASP A 183 6.86 4.73 6.81
CA ASP A 183 7.83 5.13 7.83
C ASP A 183 7.54 6.53 8.37
N ARG A 184 7.23 7.49 7.49
CA ARG A 184 6.99 8.89 7.89
C ARG A 184 5.68 9.07 8.65
N ILE A 185 4.63 8.33 8.29
CA ILE A 185 3.35 8.41 9.00
C ILE A 185 3.44 7.74 10.37
N ALA A 186 4.12 6.60 10.46
CA ALA A 186 4.40 5.96 11.73
C ALA A 186 5.28 6.85 12.63
N GLU A 187 6.35 7.44 12.08
CA GLU A 187 7.19 8.40 12.80
C GLU A 187 6.39 9.57 13.35
N LYS A 188 5.54 10.19 12.52
CA LYS A 188 4.65 11.28 12.93
C LYS A 188 3.72 10.87 14.07
N LYS A 189 3.10 9.69 13.96
CA LYS A 189 2.19 9.17 14.99
C LYS A 189 2.92 8.96 16.32
N LEU A 190 4.12 8.37 16.30
CA LEU A 190 4.95 8.17 17.49
C LEU A 190 5.42 9.49 18.12
N MET A 191 5.62 10.54 17.32
CA MET A 191 5.88 11.89 17.83
C MET A 191 4.65 12.52 18.49
N GLU A 192 3.46 12.35 17.89
CA GLU A 192 2.19 12.83 18.47
C GLU A 192 1.84 12.10 19.78
N GLU A 193 2.18 10.81 19.88
CA GLU A 193 2.07 10.01 21.11
C GLU A 193 3.13 10.38 22.16
N GLY A 194 4.12 11.22 21.83
CA GLY A 194 5.16 11.69 22.74
C GLY A 194 6.28 10.68 23.01
N ILE A 195 6.42 9.65 22.18
CA ILE A 195 7.44 8.59 22.32
C ILE A 195 8.77 9.03 21.70
N LEU A 196 8.71 9.65 20.52
CA LEU A 196 9.86 10.17 19.80
C LEU A 196 9.96 11.68 19.94
N LYS A 197 11.18 12.20 20.20
CA LYS A 197 11.45 13.63 20.09
C LYS A 197 11.46 14.06 18.62
N PRO A 198 11.13 15.33 18.30
CA PRO A 198 11.27 15.85 16.94
C PRO A 198 12.70 15.77 16.40
N LEU A 199 12.96 14.80 15.53
CA LEU A 199 14.29 14.46 15.01
C LEU A 199 14.97 15.62 14.27
N TYR A 200 14.20 16.42 13.55
CA TYR A 200 14.73 17.41 12.61
C TYR A 200 14.78 18.84 13.15
N ASN A 201 14.31 19.09 14.38
CA ASN A 201 14.08 20.46 14.87
C ASN A 201 15.34 21.11 15.49
N ASN A 202 16.34 20.33 15.91
CA ASN A 202 17.44 20.84 16.74
C ASN A 202 18.85 20.73 16.14
N GLY A 203 19.02 20.21 14.92
CA GLY A 203 20.36 20.04 14.32
C GLY A 203 21.31 19.13 15.12
N THR A 204 20.80 18.45 16.16
CA THR A 204 21.55 17.60 17.10
C THR A 204 21.87 16.23 16.53
N VAL A 205 21.10 15.77 15.54
CA VAL A 205 21.33 14.48 14.86
C VAL A 205 21.90 14.76 13.49
N SER A 206 23.15 14.34 13.25
CA SER A 206 23.65 14.21 11.89
C SER A 206 22.80 13.14 11.20
N VAL A 207 22.05 13.54 10.18
CA VAL A 207 21.15 12.65 9.45
C VAL A 207 21.97 11.90 8.38
N GLU A 208 23.05 11.25 8.79
CA GLU A 208 23.89 10.48 7.87
C GLU A 208 23.46 9.01 7.88
N GLY A 209 22.56 8.67 6.96
CA GLY A 209 22.20 7.31 6.62
C GLY A 209 21.42 6.55 7.69
N ARG A 210 22.06 6.16 8.80
CA ARG A 210 21.48 5.28 9.83
C ARG A 210 20.48 5.95 10.76
N ASN A 211 20.45 7.28 10.79
CA ASN A 211 19.64 8.03 11.74
C ASN A 211 18.28 8.40 11.15
N HIS A 212 17.59 7.42 10.55
CA HIS A 212 16.19 7.59 10.14
C HIS A 212 15.31 6.49 10.71
N PHE A 213 14.02 6.82 10.83
CA PHE A 213 13.00 5.89 11.31
C PHE A 213 12.65 4.87 10.22
N ASP A 214 12.53 3.59 10.59
CA ASP A 214 11.98 2.48 9.81
C ASP A 214 11.02 1.71 10.73
N ILE A 215 9.78 1.47 10.26
CA ILE A 215 8.74 0.86 11.08
C ILE A 215 9.04 -0.61 11.39
N GLU A 216 9.61 -1.36 10.44
CA GLU A 216 9.85 -2.79 10.61
C GLU A 216 10.94 -3.03 11.67
N VAL A 217 11.98 -2.19 11.69
CA VAL A 217 12.99 -2.20 12.76
C VAL A 217 12.36 -1.88 14.10
N PHE A 218 11.49 -0.88 14.16
CA PHE A 218 10.82 -0.49 15.39
C PHE A 218 9.93 -1.61 15.95
N GLU A 219 9.16 -2.28 15.09
CA GLU A 219 8.31 -3.42 15.47
C GLU A 219 9.12 -4.65 15.87
N ALA A 220 10.28 -4.89 15.25
CA ALA A 220 11.14 -6.01 15.61
C ALA A 220 11.90 -5.77 16.93
N ASN A 221 12.58 -4.64 17.04
CA ASN A 221 13.27 -4.22 18.27
C ASN A 221 13.56 -2.71 18.23
N PRO A 222 12.88 -1.89 19.05
CA PRO A 222 13.11 -0.45 19.11
C PRO A 222 14.56 -0.06 19.42
N ASN A 223 15.28 -0.89 20.18
CA ASN A 223 16.67 -0.58 20.56
C ASN A 223 17.64 -0.61 19.37
N LEU A 224 17.26 -1.20 18.23
CA LEU A 224 18.08 -1.23 17.02
C LEU A 224 17.91 0.03 16.15
N LEU A 225 16.86 0.80 16.41
CA LEU A 225 16.57 2.04 15.70
C LEU A 225 17.66 3.08 15.98
N PHE A 226 17.93 3.95 14.99
CA PHE A 226 18.90 5.05 15.11
C PHE A 226 20.31 4.64 15.58
N GLY A 227 20.73 3.41 15.26
CA GLY A 227 22.03 2.89 15.71
C GLY A 227 22.15 2.70 17.23
N GLY A 228 21.02 2.59 17.93
CA GLY A 228 20.96 2.40 19.39
C GLY A 228 21.03 3.69 20.20
N ASP A 229 20.92 4.87 19.56
CA ASP A 229 20.88 6.14 20.28
C ASP A 229 19.56 6.32 21.03
N LYS A 230 19.62 6.12 22.34
CA LYS A 230 18.47 6.25 23.24
C LYS A 230 18.04 7.70 23.48
N SER A 231 18.87 8.69 23.15
CA SER A 231 18.59 10.12 23.43
C SER A 231 17.41 10.68 22.65
N ILE A 232 17.09 10.03 21.52
CA ILE A 232 15.99 10.36 20.61
C ILE A 232 14.63 10.08 21.25
N TYR A 233 14.57 9.08 22.12
CA TYR A 233 13.36 8.79 22.86
C TYR A 233 13.16 9.82 23.99
N THR A 234 11.91 10.07 24.34
CA THR A 234 11.57 10.84 25.53
C THR A 234 11.86 10.02 26.79
N ASP A 235 11.93 10.66 27.96
CA ASP A 235 12.20 10.02 29.26
C ASP A 235 11.21 8.88 29.58
N TYR A 236 10.10 8.80 28.84
CA TYR A 236 9.14 7.70 28.77
C TYR A 236 9.75 6.34 28.37
N VAL A 237 10.98 6.29 27.87
CA VAL A 237 11.61 5.07 27.35
C VAL A 237 12.93 4.74 28.05
N THR A 238 13.59 5.73 28.63
CA THR A 238 14.92 5.59 29.23
C THR A 238 14.84 5.42 30.73
N GLN A 239 14.49 4.22 31.18
CA GLN A 239 15.14 3.68 32.36
C GLN A 239 15.85 2.39 31.97
N PRO A 240 17.18 2.28 32.23
CA PRO A 240 17.90 1.03 32.00
C PRO A 240 17.31 -0.06 32.90
N GLU A 241 17.43 -1.32 32.46
CA GLU A 241 17.36 -2.45 33.39
C GLU A 241 18.29 -2.13 34.56
N GLU A 242 17.74 -2.04 35.78
CA GLU A 242 18.57 -2.25 36.95
C GLU A 242 19.10 -3.68 36.81
N GLU A 243 20.38 -3.77 36.44
CA GLU A 243 21.20 -4.95 36.70
C GLU A 243 20.94 -5.32 38.16
N TYR A 244 20.38 -6.52 38.39
CA TYR A 244 20.05 -7.03 39.72
C TYR A 244 21.32 -7.10 40.58
N ALA A 245 21.70 -5.97 41.18
CA ALA A 245 22.56 -5.94 42.35
C ALA A 245 21.64 -6.27 43.52
N GLY A 246 21.62 -7.55 43.89
CA GLY A 246 20.93 -8.00 45.09
C GLY A 246 21.32 -7.13 46.28
N ASN A 247 20.34 -6.47 46.87
CA ASN A 247 20.39 -6.03 48.25
C ASN A 247 18.97 -5.93 48.80
N ASP A 248 18.65 -6.88 49.68
CA ASP A 248 17.59 -6.77 50.67
C ASP A 248 17.66 -5.39 51.34
N SER A 249 16.66 -4.54 51.12
CA SER A 249 16.17 -3.65 52.16
C SER A 249 14.84 -3.01 51.78
N ILE A 250 13.87 -3.26 52.65
CA ILE A 250 12.53 -2.71 52.66
C ILE A 250 12.61 -1.20 52.89
N ILE A 251 12.25 -0.39 51.89
CA ILE A 251 11.90 1.01 52.09
C ILE A 251 10.58 1.29 51.35
N ASN A 252 9.54 1.51 52.15
CA ASN A 252 8.25 2.05 51.71
C ASN A 252 8.43 3.51 51.28
N THR A 253 8.61 3.73 49.98
CA THR A 253 8.35 5.02 49.34
C THR A 253 7.19 4.86 48.38
N THR A 254 6.22 5.75 48.52
CA THR A 254 5.01 5.92 47.69
C THR A 254 5.26 5.59 46.21
N PRO A 255 4.41 4.76 45.57
CA PRO A 255 4.57 4.43 44.17
C PRO A 255 4.17 5.66 43.34
N VAL A 256 5.16 6.47 42.95
CA VAL A 256 5.01 7.30 41.76
C VAL A 256 5.00 6.32 40.60
N ASN A 257 3.80 6.02 40.11
CA ASN A 257 3.56 5.25 38.89
C ASN A 257 4.49 5.74 37.78
N SER A 258 5.59 5.03 37.59
CA SER A 258 6.56 5.21 36.50
C SER A 258 6.80 3.86 35.84
N ASN A 259 5.69 3.18 35.52
CA ASN A 259 5.69 2.02 34.64
C ASN A 259 5.66 2.48 33.18
N ASN A 260 6.73 3.07 32.69
CA ASN A 260 6.90 3.33 31.26
C ASN A 260 8.06 2.49 30.72
N LYS A 261 7.79 1.19 30.60
CA LYS A 261 8.47 0.35 29.60
C LYS A 261 7.99 0.83 28.23
N LEU A 262 8.87 0.81 27.23
CA LEU A 262 8.50 0.76 25.81
C LEU A 262 7.52 -0.42 25.65
N ASN A 263 6.22 -0.16 25.78
CA ASN A 263 5.20 -1.18 25.62
C ASN A 263 5.00 -1.37 24.13
N ILE A 264 5.97 -2.01 23.48
CA ILE A 264 5.79 -2.52 22.11
C ILE A 264 4.54 -3.41 22.05
N ASN A 265 4.21 -4.09 23.16
CA ASN A 265 2.99 -4.86 23.35
C ASN A 265 1.70 -4.02 23.38
N GLN A 266 1.76 -2.70 23.58
CA GLN A 266 0.60 -1.79 23.51
C GLN A 266 0.41 -1.19 22.11
N GLN A 267 1.44 -1.19 21.27
CA GLN A 267 1.34 -0.64 19.93
C GLN A 267 0.99 -1.75 18.95
N SER A 268 -0.24 -1.69 18.43
CA SER A 268 -0.60 -2.50 17.27
C SER A 268 0.30 -2.10 16.10
N PRO A 269 0.81 -3.08 15.33
CA PRO A 269 1.49 -2.81 14.06
C PRO A 269 0.66 -1.84 13.22
N THR A 270 1.32 -0.80 12.71
CA THR A 270 0.65 0.15 11.81
C THR A 270 0.57 -0.49 10.43
N PRO A 271 -0.59 -0.50 9.76
CA PRO A 271 -0.70 -1.12 8.44
C PRO A 271 0.10 -0.33 7.40
N ASP A 272 0.81 -1.06 6.54
CA ASP A 272 1.70 -0.49 5.54
C ASP A 272 0.96 0.16 4.37
N PHE A 273 1.52 1.25 3.86
CA PHE A 273 1.17 1.78 2.55
C PHE A 273 1.80 0.90 1.48
N ARG A 274 1.01 0.58 0.47
CA ARG A 274 1.44 -0.20 -0.70
C ARG A 274 0.71 0.27 -1.95
N LEU A 275 1.10 -0.27 -3.10
CA LEU A 275 0.29 -0.14 -4.31
C LEU A 275 -1.01 -0.92 -4.17
N PRO A 276 -2.12 -0.42 -4.75
CA PRO A 276 -3.37 -1.16 -4.80
C PRO A 276 -3.21 -2.44 -5.60
N THR A 277 -3.90 -3.49 -5.18
CA THR A 277 -4.07 -4.67 -6.04
C THR A 277 -4.96 -4.33 -7.23
N GLU A 278 -4.87 -5.12 -8.29
CA GLU A 278 -5.68 -4.95 -9.49
C GLU A 278 -7.18 -4.94 -9.16
N VAL A 279 -7.56 -5.80 -8.21
CA VAL A 279 -8.94 -5.97 -7.75
C VAL A 279 -9.40 -4.78 -6.92
N GLU A 280 -8.60 -4.34 -5.94
CA GLU A 280 -8.91 -3.16 -5.12
C GLU A 280 -9.06 -1.92 -5.98
N TRP A 281 -8.16 -1.74 -6.96
CA TRP A 281 -8.18 -0.60 -7.85
C TRP A 281 -9.44 -0.58 -8.71
N GLU A 282 -9.82 -1.70 -9.33
CA GLU A 282 -11.03 -1.76 -10.17
C GLU A 282 -12.31 -1.61 -9.35
N TYR A 283 -12.36 -2.20 -8.14
CA TYR A 283 -13.47 -2.05 -7.21
C TYR A 283 -13.67 -0.59 -6.81
N ALA A 284 -12.57 0.07 -6.43
CA ALA A 284 -12.54 1.48 -6.08
C ALA A 284 -12.93 2.38 -7.26
N ALA A 285 -12.47 2.07 -8.48
CA ALA A 285 -12.76 2.84 -9.68
C ALA A 285 -14.24 2.75 -10.08
N LYS A 286 -14.79 1.52 -10.16
CA LYS A 286 -16.19 1.31 -10.57
C LYS A 286 -17.17 1.92 -9.56
N ALA A 287 -16.88 1.81 -8.27
CA ALA A 287 -17.74 2.35 -7.22
C ALA A 287 -19.22 1.96 -7.40
N ASP A 288 -19.49 0.67 -7.61
CA ASP A 288 -20.82 0.13 -7.94
C ASP A 288 -21.88 0.38 -6.84
N ILE A 289 -21.47 0.90 -5.68
CA ILE A 289 -22.35 1.33 -4.60
C ILE A 289 -23.43 2.33 -5.05
N GLU A 290 -23.16 3.15 -6.07
CA GLU A 290 -24.15 4.10 -6.63
C GLU A 290 -25.26 3.41 -7.43
N ASN A 291 -25.01 2.20 -7.94
CA ASN A 291 -25.97 1.38 -8.68
C ASN A 291 -26.69 0.36 -7.79
N ARG A 292 -26.45 0.45 -6.47
CA ARG A 292 -27.04 -0.45 -5.50
C ARG A 292 -28.53 -0.13 -5.32
N TYR A 293 -29.36 -1.12 -5.59
CA TYR A 293 -30.78 -1.12 -5.23
C TYR A 293 -31.01 -2.16 -4.12
N TYR A 294 -31.20 -1.69 -2.88
CA TYR A 294 -31.24 -2.53 -1.67
C TYR A 294 -30.00 -3.42 -1.52
N ASN A 295 -30.10 -4.73 -1.74
CA ASN A 295 -29.01 -5.69 -1.62
C ASN A 295 -28.50 -6.22 -2.97
N THR A 296 -28.95 -5.60 -4.07
CA THR A 296 -28.56 -6.00 -5.43
C THR A 296 -27.92 -4.81 -6.14
N ILE A 297 -26.93 -5.07 -6.98
CA ILE A 297 -26.33 -4.08 -7.88
C ILE A 297 -27.01 -4.19 -9.23
N ARG A 298 -27.48 -3.07 -9.81
CA ARG A 298 -28.11 -3.05 -11.12
C ARG A 298 -27.11 -2.69 -12.21
N GLY A 299 -26.95 -3.57 -13.19
CA GLY A 299 -26.06 -3.35 -14.34
C GLY A 299 -24.58 -3.35 -13.94
N ARG A 300 -23.73 -2.99 -14.89
CA ARG A 300 -22.28 -2.84 -14.70
C ARG A 300 -21.85 -1.51 -15.31
N LYS A 301 -20.97 -0.79 -14.63
CA LYS A 301 -20.48 0.51 -15.12
C LYS A 301 -19.32 0.33 -16.09
N LYS A 302 -19.37 1.11 -17.17
CA LYS A 302 -18.26 1.23 -18.12
C LYS A 302 -17.13 2.12 -17.61
N TYR A 303 -17.46 3.26 -17.00
CA TYR A 303 -16.49 4.24 -16.52
C TYR A 303 -16.55 4.43 -15.00
N ALA A 304 -15.62 5.18 -14.44
CA ALA A 304 -15.58 5.47 -13.01
C ALA A 304 -16.72 6.40 -12.54
N TRP A 305 -17.26 7.24 -13.43
CA TRP A 305 -18.42 8.09 -13.15
C TRP A 305 -19.74 7.40 -13.53
N ARG A 306 -20.85 8.03 -13.16
CA ARG A 306 -22.20 7.55 -13.48
C ARG A 306 -22.56 7.87 -14.93
N GLY A 307 -22.93 6.84 -15.70
CA GLY A 307 -23.36 6.97 -17.10
C GLY A 307 -22.42 6.29 -18.10
N GLU A 308 -22.80 6.32 -19.38
CA GLU A 308 -22.06 5.68 -20.47
C GLU A 308 -21.34 6.68 -21.39
N SER A 309 -21.64 7.98 -21.26
CA SER A 309 -20.99 9.05 -22.01
C SER A 309 -19.71 9.51 -21.32
N THR A 310 -18.71 9.94 -22.10
CA THR A 310 -17.52 10.60 -21.55
C THR A 310 -17.76 12.08 -21.23
N ARG A 311 -18.86 12.65 -21.74
CA ARG A 311 -19.24 14.05 -21.57
C ARG A 311 -20.36 14.17 -20.56
N ASP A 312 -20.27 15.24 -19.78
CA ASP A 312 -21.34 15.67 -18.88
C ASP A 312 -22.50 16.26 -19.68
N GLU A 313 -23.60 15.52 -19.77
CA GLU A 313 -24.82 15.96 -20.46
C GLU A 313 -25.59 17.05 -19.71
N GLN A 314 -25.33 17.22 -18.40
CA GLN A 314 -26.00 18.23 -17.57
C GLN A 314 -25.32 19.60 -17.68
N ASN A 315 -24.03 19.61 -18.03
CA ASN A 315 -23.29 20.85 -18.22
C ASN A 315 -23.60 21.47 -19.59
N LYS A 316 -23.91 22.78 -19.59
CA LYS A 316 -24.14 23.57 -20.81
C LYS A 316 -23.01 23.46 -21.84
N TYR A 317 -21.78 23.18 -21.38
CA TYR A 317 -20.59 23.11 -22.22
C TYR A 317 -20.16 21.68 -22.59
N TYR A 318 -20.90 20.63 -22.18
CA TYR A 318 -20.58 19.24 -22.48
C TYR A 318 -19.12 18.85 -22.19
N THR A 319 -18.63 19.27 -21.04
CA THR A 319 -17.25 19.04 -20.57
C THR A 319 -17.01 17.54 -20.38
N GLN A 320 -15.80 17.08 -20.65
CA GLN A 320 -15.41 15.70 -20.39
C GLN A 320 -15.35 15.44 -18.87
N HIS A 321 -15.62 14.19 -18.47
CA HIS A 321 -15.48 13.72 -17.09
C HIS A 321 -14.04 13.33 -16.73
N ALA A 322 -13.13 13.33 -17.70
CA ALA A 322 -11.76 12.89 -17.56
C ALA A 322 -10.86 13.56 -18.60
N ASN A 323 -9.56 13.57 -18.34
CA ASN A 323 -8.53 13.97 -19.28
C ASN A 323 -8.05 12.77 -20.11
N PHE A 324 -8.29 12.79 -21.42
CA PHE A 324 -7.91 11.71 -22.34
C PHE A 324 -7.86 12.18 -23.79
N LYS A 325 -7.22 11.40 -24.65
CA LYS A 325 -7.12 11.72 -26.07
C LYS A 325 -8.45 11.46 -26.80
N GLN A 326 -9.08 12.54 -27.28
CA GLN A 326 -10.39 12.48 -27.94
C GLN A 326 -10.32 11.86 -29.34
N SER A 327 -9.35 12.30 -30.16
CA SER A 327 -9.17 11.73 -31.51
C SER A 327 -7.72 11.87 -32.01
N ASN A 328 -7.45 11.45 -33.24
CA ASN A 328 -6.11 11.56 -33.81
C ASN A 328 -5.74 13.04 -34.02
N GLY A 329 -4.78 13.53 -33.24
CA GLY A 329 -4.36 14.93 -33.27
C GLY A 329 -5.16 15.85 -32.34
N ASP A 330 -6.18 15.31 -31.68
CA ASP A 330 -7.05 16.06 -30.76
C ASP A 330 -6.85 15.56 -29.33
N TYR A 331 -6.11 16.35 -28.54
CA TYR A 331 -5.78 16.08 -27.14
C TYR A 331 -6.61 16.90 -26.17
N SER A 332 -7.05 18.10 -26.57
CA SER A 332 -7.75 19.03 -25.68
C SER A 332 -8.92 19.78 -26.32
N GLY A 333 -9.41 19.31 -27.46
CA GLY A 333 -10.46 19.95 -28.24
C GLY A 333 -10.01 21.19 -29.01
N ILE A 334 -10.99 21.86 -29.63
CA ILE A 334 -10.78 23.10 -30.38
C ILE A 334 -10.58 24.26 -29.39
N ALA A 335 -9.57 25.12 -29.65
CA ALA A 335 -9.29 26.28 -28.82
C ALA A 335 -10.54 27.15 -28.56
N GLY A 336 -10.74 27.54 -27.30
CA GLY A 336 -11.90 28.33 -26.86
C GLY A 336 -13.14 27.52 -26.49
N TRP A 337 -13.15 26.20 -26.75
CA TRP A 337 -14.17 25.28 -26.25
C TRP A 337 -13.61 24.44 -25.11
N SER A 338 -14.29 24.44 -23.97
CA SER A 338 -13.90 23.61 -22.82
C SER A 338 -14.16 22.16 -23.15
N SER A 339 -13.11 21.34 -23.23
CA SER A 339 -13.26 19.90 -23.43
C SER A 339 -12.73 19.13 -22.22
N ASP A 340 -11.46 19.26 -21.85
CA ASP A 340 -10.80 18.50 -20.76
C ASP A 340 -9.62 19.25 -20.08
N TYR A 341 -9.50 20.56 -20.31
CA TYR A 341 -8.57 21.49 -19.64
C TYR A 341 -7.06 21.24 -19.79
N GLY A 342 -6.61 20.18 -20.47
CA GLY A 342 -5.18 19.88 -20.62
C GLY A 342 -4.83 19.17 -21.93
N ASP A 343 -3.72 19.57 -22.54
CA ASP A 343 -3.10 18.93 -23.71
C ASP A 343 -2.17 17.76 -23.33
N ILE A 344 -1.74 17.75 -22.08
CA ILE A 344 -1.03 16.65 -21.41
C ILE A 344 -1.82 16.25 -20.15
N THR A 345 -1.15 15.83 -19.08
CA THR A 345 -1.75 15.70 -17.74
C THR A 345 -2.39 17.00 -17.27
N THR A 346 -3.36 16.91 -16.36
CA THR A 346 -3.99 18.02 -15.64
C THR A 346 -3.62 17.96 -14.15
N PRO A 347 -3.81 19.05 -13.37
CA PRO A 347 -3.69 18.97 -11.92
C PRO A 347 -4.58 17.84 -11.36
N VAL A 348 -4.11 17.16 -10.33
CA VAL A 348 -4.94 16.16 -9.63
C VAL A 348 -6.19 16.82 -9.06
N ARG A 349 -7.30 16.08 -8.99
CA ARG A 349 -8.62 16.58 -8.58
C ARG A 349 -9.23 17.64 -9.50
N SER A 350 -8.90 17.60 -10.79
CA SER A 350 -9.49 18.54 -11.78
C SER A 350 -10.91 18.17 -12.20
N PHE A 351 -11.24 16.88 -12.17
CA PHE A 351 -12.55 16.36 -12.57
C PHE A 351 -13.41 15.95 -11.37
N PRO A 352 -14.73 15.74 -11.55
CA PRO A 352 -15.58 15.28 -10.46
C PRO A 352 -15.14 13.92 -9.91
N PRO A 353 -15.22 13.69 -8.59
CA PRO A 353 -14.87 12.39 -8.02
C PRO A 353 -15.97 11.35 -8.32
N ASN A 354 -15.62 10.08 -8.20
CA ASN A 354 -16.60 8.99 -8.22
C ASN A 354 -17.41 8.90 -6.91
N ALA A 355 -18.32 7.93 -6.80
CA ALA A 355 -19.19 7.78 -5.63
C ALA A 355 -18.46 7.53 -4.30
N TYR A 356 -17.21 7.06 -4.33
CA TYR A 356 -16.38 6.94 -3.14
C TYR A 356 -15.62 8.23 -2.80
N GLY A 357 -15.63 9.25 -3.67
CA GLY A 357 -14.81 10.45 -3.47
C GLY A 357 -13.42 10.36 -4.10
N LEU A 358 -13.19 9.41 -5.00
CA LEU A 358 -11.91 9.23 -5.70
C LEU A 358 -11.89 10.02 -7.00
N TYR A 359 -10.82 10.76 -7.19
CA TYR A 359 -10.54 11.57 -8.37
C TYR A 359 -9.68 10.81 -9.37
N ASP A 360 -9.86 11.17 -10.64
CA ASP A 360 -8.96 10.79 -11.74
C ASP A 360 -8.72 9.28 -11.90
N MET A 361 -9.64 8.42 -11.41
CA MET A 361 -9.58 6.96 -11.59
C MET A 361 -9.66 6.54 -13.07
N ALA A 362 -10.11 7.44 -13.94
CA ALA A 362 -10.14 7.23 -15.37
C ALA A 362 -9.56 8.47 -16.06
N GLY A 363 -8.50 8.29 -16.86
CA GLY A 363 -7.81 9.37 -17.56
C GLY A 363 -6.69 10.00 -16.72
N ASN A 364 -6.24 11.18 -17.14
CA ASN A 364 -5.07 11.88 -16.58
C ASN A 364 -3.78 11.06 -16.67
N VAL A 365 -3.51 10.16 -15.73
CA VAL A 365 -2.43 9.17 -15.81
C VAL A 365 -2.98 7.77 -15.53
N ALA A 366 -2.41 6.78 -16.22
CA ALA A 366 -2.67 5.40 -15.86
C ALA A 366 -1.90 5.08 -14.57
N GLU A 367 -2.33 4.08 -13.82
CA GLU A 367 -1.78 3.83 -12.50
C GLU A 367 -1.19 2.45 -12.36
N TRP A 368 0.01 2.38 -11.78
CA TRP A 368 0.62 1.14 -11.37
C TRP A 368 -0.22 0.44 -10.30
N VAL A 369 -0.44 -0.86 -10.47
CA VAL A 369 -0.98 -1.75 -9.43
C VAL A 369 0.09 -2.77 -9.01
N PHE A 370 -0.12 -3.44 -7.89
CA PHE A 370 0.83 -4.42 -7.36
C PHE A 370 1.03 -5.64 -8.30
N ASP A 371 -0.03 -6.03 -9.01
CA ASP A 371 -0.14 -7.32 -9.66
C ASP A 371 0.82 -7.57 -10.84
N VAL A 372 1.28 -8.82 -10.94
CA VAL A 372 1.97 -9.35 -12.13
C VAL A 372 0.94 -9.65 -13.22
N TYR A 373 1.20 -9.17 -14.43
CA TYR A 373 0.31 -9.38 -15.56
C TYR A 373 0.33 -10.83 -16.04
N ARG A 374 -0.86 -11.40 -16.14
CA ARG A 374 -1.16 -12.62 -16.89
C ARG A 374 -2.45 -12.45 -17.67
N PRO A 375 -2.57 -13.04 -18.87
CA PRO A 375 -3.81 -12.99 -19.65
C PRO A 375 -5.01 -13.53 -18.87
N THR A 376 -4.83 -14.60 -18.10
CA THR A 376 -5.90 -15.21 -17.30
C THR A 376 -5.81 -14.79 -15.83
N ILE A 377 -6.97 -14.52 -15.24
CA ILE A 377 -7.14 -14.30 -13.80
C ILE A 377 -7.62 -15.61 -13.20
N ASP A 378 -6.87 -16.15 -12.24
CA ASP A 378 -7.13 -17.46 -11.64
C ASP A 378 -8.04 -17.36 -10.40
N ALA A 379 -9.18 -16.67 -10.54
CA ALA A 379 -10.10 -16.44 -9.42
C ALA A 379 -10.76 -17.73 -8.88
N GLU A 380 -10.65 -18.85 -9.59
CA GLU A 380 -11.09 -20.16 -9.09
C GLU A 380 -10.19 -20.67 -7.94
N LEU A 381 -8.93 -20.21 -7.90
CA LEU A 381 -7.98 -20.57 -6.84
C LEU A 381 -8.14 -19.70 -5.60
N ASN A 382 -8.47 -18.42 -5.79
CA ASN A 382 -8.74 -17.49 -4.72
C ASN A 382 -9.70 -16.38 -5.19
N ASP A 383 -10.85 -16.27 -4.56
CA ASP A 383 -11.86 -15.24 -4.83
C ASP A 383 -11.90 -14.14 -3.74
N PHE A 384 -10.98 -14.19 -2.77
CA PHE A 384 -10.89 -13.25 -1.67
C PHE A 384 -9.58 -12.45 -1.74
N ASN A 385 -9.68 -11.12 -1.91
CA ASN A 385 -8.53 -10.22 -2.06
C ASN A 385 -7.49 -10.77 -3.04
N TYR A 386 -7.95 -11.17 -4.23
CA TYR A 386 -7.06 -11.77 -5.21
C TYR A 386 -5.93 -10.80 -5.58
N SER A 387 -4.70 -11.31 -5.51
CA SER A 387 -3.49 -10.61 -5.95
C SER A 387 -2.50 -11.62 -6.54
N ARG A 388 -1.73 -11.17 -7.53
CA ARG A 388 -0.67 -11.98 -8.16
C ARG A 388 0.68 -11.31 -8.07
N GLY A 389 1.73 -12.07 -7.75
CA GLY A 389 3.08 -11.54 -7.66
C GLY A 389 3.72 -11.59 -6.28
N ASN A 390 3.16 -12.39 -5.38
CA ASN A 390 3.64 -12.50 -4.00
C ASN A 390 5.04 -13.12 -3.94
N ILE A 391 5.95 -12.42 -3.26
CA ILE A 391 7.28 -12.91 -2.92
C ILE A 391 7.37 -12.95 -1.40
N TYR A 392 7.40 -14.15 -0.84
CA TYR A 392 7.51 -14.34 0.59
C TYR A 392 8.97 -14.18 1.02
N ARG A 393 9.19 -13.18 1.87
CA ARG A 393 10.49 -12.87 2.47
C ARG A 393 10.37 -12.88 3.98
N LYS A 394 11.44 -13.28 4.66
CA LYS A 394 11.55 -13.25 6.12
C LYS A 394 12.73 -12.37 6.54
N PRO A 395 12.69 -11.76 7.74
CA PRO A 395 13.85 -11.04 8.26
C PRO A 395 15.02 -12.00 8.44
N LYS A 396 16.22 -11.58 8.05
CA LYS A 396 17.45 -12.34 8.26
C LYS A 396 17.85 -12.22 9.73
N LEU A 397 18.04 -13.36 10.38
CA LEU A 397 18.42 -13.44 11.80
C LEU A 397 19.91 -13.71 11.96
N ASP A 398 20.50 -13.19 13.04
CA ASP A 398 21.85 -13.55 13.49
C ASP A 398 21.86 -14.90 14.24
N GLU A 399 23.04 -15.37 14.65
CA GLU A 399 23.21 -16.61 15.42
C GLU A 399 22.48 -16.59 16.77
N ASN A 400 22.18 -15.40 17.29
CA ASN A 400 21.48 -15.17 18.55
C ASN A 400 19.95 -15.01 18.37
N GLY A 401 19.44 -15.06 17.14
CA GLY A 401 18.03 -14.89 16.82
C GLY A 401 17.55 -13.43 16.71
N ASN A 402 18.44 -12.44 16.72
CA ASN A 402 18.11 -11.03 16.51
C ASN A 402 18.07 -10.69 15.02
N VAL A 403 17.26 -9.70 14.65
CA VAL A 403 17.17 -9.21 13.27
C VAL A 403 18.43 -8.44 12.85
N ILE A 404 18.92 -8.70 11.64
CA ILE A 404 20.06 -7.98 11.07
C ILE A 404 19.57 -6.71 10.37
N VAL A 405 19.99 -5.56 10.89
CA VAL A 405 19.75 -4.25 10.27
C VAL A 405 20.88 -3.92 9.31
N ALA A 406 20.53 -3.53 8.08
CA ALA A 406 21.48 -3.20 7.03
C ALA A 406 22.41 -2.07 7.48
N THR A 407 23.70 -2.37 7.55
CA THR A 407 24.71 -1.38 7.89
C THR A 407 25.21 -0.64 6.66
N PHE A 408 25.99 0.41 6.89
CA PHE A 408 26.62 1.18 5.82
C PHE A 408 27.57 0.36 4.92
N ASN A 409 28.07 -0.79 5.40
CA ASN A 409 28.94 -1.67 4.62
C ASN A 409 28.17 -2.77 3.88
N ASP A 410 26.92 -3.02 4.25
CA ASP A 410 26.12 -4.14 3.71
C ASP A 410 25.24 -3.73 2.53
N ILE A 411 25.38 -2.49 2.03
CA ILE A 411 24.59 -2.00 0.90
C ILE A 411 25.05 -2.72 -0.36
N VAL A 412 24.24 -3.66 -0.83
CA VAL A 412 24.40 -4.28 -2.14
C VAL A 412 23.61 -3.47 -3.16
N TYR A 413 24.29 -3.01 -4.20
CA TYR A 413 23.68 -2.32 -5.33
C TYR A 413 23.43 -3.31 -6.46
N ASP A 414 22.17 -3.41 -6.88
CA ASP A 414 21.76 -4.22 -8.02
C ASP A 414 21.62 -3.34 -9.27
N THR A 415 22.03 -3.86 -10.42
CA THR A 415 21.83 -3.16 -11.70
C THR A 415 20.62 -3.74 -12.41
N LEU A 416 19.60 -2.90 -12.60
CA LEU A 416 18.38 -3.26 -13.29
C LEU A 416 18.64 -3.55 -14.79
N PRO A 417 17.74 -4.27 -15.49
CA PRO A 417 17.91 -4.56 -16.92
C PRO A 417 18.04 -3.32 -17.83
N ASN A 418 17.52 -2.16 -17.39
CA ASN A 418 17.67 -0.88 -18.09
C ASN A 418 19.04 -0.19 -17.83
N GLY A 419 19.90 -0.77 -16.99
CA GLY A 419 21.20 -0.21 -16.59
C GLY A 419 21.15 0.72 -15.38
N LYS A 420 19.97 0.96 -14.79
CA LYS A 420 19.83 1.78 -13.59
C LYS A 420 20.32 1.01 -12.36
N VAL A 421 21.24 1.60 -11.60
CA VAL A 421 21.75 1.03 -10.35
C VAL A 421 20.81 1.41 -9.21
N VAL A 422 20.31 0.41 -8.48
CA VAL A 422 19.37 0.57 -7.37
C VAL A 422 19.91 -0.12 -6.11
N PRO A 423 19.71 0.47 -4.92
CA PRO A 423 20.04 -0.20 -3.68
C PRO A 423 19.07 -1.37 -3.45
N SER A 424 19.59 -2.53 -3.03
CA SER A 424 18.75 -3.67 -2.64
C SER A 424 17.98 -3.42 -1.33
N VAL A 425 18.64 -2.73 -0.39
CA VAL A 425 18.11 -2.35 0.94
C VAL A 425 18.70 -0.99 1.33
N LEU A 426 17.89 -0.11 1.94
CA LEU A 426 18.41 1.16 2.46
C LEU A 426 19.11 0.95 3.82
N PRO A 427 20.14 1.73 4.14
CA PRO A 427 20.77 1.70 5.47
C PRO A 427 19.74 1.90 6.57
N GLY A 428 19.81 1.11 7.64
CA GLY A 428 18.86 1.21 8.75
C GLY A 428 17.56 0.41 8.56
N GLN A 429 17.40 -0.32 7.46
CA GLN A 429 16.27 -1.24 7.26
C GLN A 429 16.67 -2.68 7.58
N ILE A 430 15.70 -3.54 7.88
CA ILE A 430 15.95 -4.97 8.10
C ILE A 430 16.36 -5.64 6.77
N VAL A 431 17.46 -6.41 6.81
CA VAL A 431 17.85 -7.27 5.69
C VAL A 431 16.89 -8.45 5.63
N LYS A 432 16.23 -8.62 4.49
CA LYS A 432 15.28 -9.72 4.27
C LYS A 432 15.88 -10.78 3.35
N GLU A 433 15.66 -12.04 3.68
CA GLU A 433 15.98 -13.18 2.81
C GLU A 433 14.71 -13.87 2.32
N ARG A 434 14.82 -14.65 1.25
CA ARG A 434 13.69 -15.47 0.77
C ARG A 434 13.45 -16.59 1.77
N VAL A 435 12.18 -16.93 1.97
CA VAL A 435 11.79 -18.11 2.76
C VAL A 435 12.47 -19.35 2.18
N THR A 436 13.07 -20.17 3.04
CA THR A 436 13.87 -21.33 2.63
C THR A 436 13.02 -22.58 2.51
N ASP A 437 13.49 -23.60 1.79
CA ASP A 437 12.75 -24.87 1.62
C ASP A 437 12.45 -25.57 2.95
N ASN A 438 13.30 -25.36 3.96
CA ASN A 438 13.07 -25.89 5.31
C ASN A 438 11.87 -25.21 5.99
N ASP A 439 11.68 -23.91 5.79
CA ASP A 439 10.52 -23.17 6.32
C ASP A 439 9.21 -23.57 5.61
N LEU A 440 9.33 -24.03 4.36
CA LEU A 440 8.22 -24.45 3.50
C LEU A 440 7.84 -25.92 3.70
N TYR A 441 8.67 -26.69 4.40
CA TYR A 441 8.46 -28.11 4.60
C TYR A 441 7.12 -28.36 5.31
N LEU A 442 6.21 -29.06 4.63
CA LEU A 442 4.84 -29.36 5.08
C LEU A 442 3.96 -28.12 5.32
N ASN A 443 4.29 -26.97 4.74
CA ASN A 443 3.41 -25.81 4.78
C ASN A 443 2.21 -26.03 3.82
N PRO A 444 0.96 -26.10 4.32
CA PRO A 444 -0.21 -26.34 3.47
C PRO A 444 -0.60 -25.12 2.62
N ASN A 445 -0.11 -23.91 2.95
CA ASN A 445 -0.56 -22.67 2.33
C ASN A 445 0.21 -22.33 1.05
N TYR A 446 1.53 -22.52 1.05
CA TYR A 446 2.38 -22.24 -0.10
C TYR A 446 3.63 -23.11 -0.10
N GLN A 447 4.12 -23.45 -1.30
CA GLN A 447 5.23 -24.39 -1.49
C GLN A 447 6.54 -23.73 -1.94
N LYS A 448 6.52 -22.41 -2.22
CA LYS A 448 7.65 -21.66 -2.79
C LYS A 448 7.71 -20.26 -2.21
N ALA A 449 8.91 -19.69 -2.13
CA ALA A 449 9.09 -18.30 -1.74
C ALA A 449 8.68 -17.31 -2.84
N ASP A 450 9.07 -17.58 -4.10
CA ASP A 450 8.69 -16.77 -5.25
C ASP A 450 7.47 -17.38 -5.93
N ASN A 451 6.34 -16.68 -5.90
CA ASN A 451 5.07 -17.12 -6.48
C ASN A 451 4.60 -16.18 -7.59
N ARG A 452 5.51 -15.41 -8.21
CA ARG A 452 5.18 -14.55 -9.36
C ARG A 452 4.68 -15.36 -10.56
N ASP A 453 5.25 -16.53 -10.78
CA ASP A 453 4.90 -17.49 -11.82
C ASP A 453 3.93 -18.58 -11.33
N PHE A 454 3.28 -18.42 -10.17
CA PHE A 454 2.39 -19.43 -9.61
C PHE A 454 1.35 -19.91 -10.63
N ALA A 455 1.24 -21.23 -10.77
CA ALA A 455 0.42 -21.95 -11.74
C ALA A 455 0.77 -21.68 -13.22
N ASN A 456 1.99 -21.21 -13.54
CA ASN A 456 2.47 -20.97 -14.91
C ASN A 456 3.81 -21.67 -15.19
N GLY A 457 3.76 -22.91 -15.65
CA GLY A 457 4.96 -23.74 -15.88
C GLY A 457 5.32 -24.61 -14.67
N ASP A 458 4.48 -24.57 -13.64
CA ASP A 458 4.44 -25.53 -12.57
C ASP A 458 3.94 -26.89 -13.07
N ARG A 459 4.32 -27.97 -12.39
CA ARG A 459 3.87 -29.34 -12.71
C ARG A 459 2.34 -29.45 -12.82
N ILE A 460 1.61 -28.69 -11.99
CA ILE A 460 0.14 -28.64 -11.96
C ILE A 460 -0.44 -28.06 -13.26
N SER A 461 0.30 -27.18 -13.93
CA SER A 461 -0.09 -26.55 -15.20
C SER A 461 0.50 -27.25 -16.43
N SER A 462 1.33 -28.29 -16.23
CA SER A 462 1.91 -29.06 -17.33
C SER A 462 0.96 -30.17 -17.77
N ARG A 463 0.88 -30.41 -19.08
CA ARG A 463 0.18 -31.58 -19.63
C ARG A 463 0.78 -32.89 -19.11
N ASP A 464 2.10 -32.91 -18.93
CA ASP A 464 2.87 -34.09 -18.57
C ASP A 464 3.07 -34.15 -17.03
N TYR A 465 2.03 -33.83 -16.26
CA TYR A 465 2.09 -33.72 -14.79
C TYR A 465 2.48 -35.02 -14.08
N ALA A 466 2.35 -36.15 -14.78
CA ALA A 466 2.70 -37.50 -14.31
C ALA A 466 4.16 -37.89 -14.59
N GLU A 467 4.86 -37.16 -15.46
CA GLU A 467 6.27 -37.42 -15.76
C GLU A 467 7.18 -36.77 -14.71
N ASN A 468 8.21 -37.51 -14.28
CA ASN A 468 9.14 -37.11 -13.24
C ASN A 468 10.31 -36.27 -13.81
N ASP A 469 10.00 -35.33 -14.72
CA ASP A 469 11.00 -34.41 -15.27
C ASP A 469 11.17 -33.22 -14.30
N GLU A 470 12.31 -33.17 -13.61
CA GLU A 470 12.66 -32.09 -12.70
C GLU A 470 12.92 -30.76 -13.44
N ASN A 471 13.10 -30.79 -14.77
CA ASN A 471 13.33 -29.60 -15.56
C ASN A 471 12.03 -28.83 -15.83
N ARG A 472 11.76 -27.85 -14.98
CA ARG A 472 10.71 -26.85 -15.22
C ARG A 472 10.90 -26.14 -16.54
N LYS A 473 9.89 -26.24 -17.40
CA LYS A 473 9.75 -25.41 -18.59
C LYS A 473 8.91 -24.19 -18.22
N ARG A 474 9.40 -22.99 -18.54
CA ARG A 474 8.58 -21.78 -18.47
C ARG A 474 7.36 -21.97 -19.38
N MET A 475 6.18 -21.62 -18.88
CA MET A 475 4.96 -21.71 -19.69
C MET A 475 5.00 -20.80 -20.92
N TYR A 476 5.64 -19.63 -20.78
CA TYR A 476 5.80 -18.65 -21.84
C TYR A 476 7.24 -18.65 -22.38
N ASN A 477 7.38 -18.62 -23.70
CA ASN A 477 8.67 -18.34 -24.34
C ASN A 477 8.92 -16.82 -24.35
N SER A 478 9.23 -16.29 -23.17
CA SER A 478 9.48 -14.86 -22.90
C SER A 478 10.98 -14.52 -22.84
N PRO A 479 11.35 -13.24 -23.06
CA PRO A 479 12.72 -12.77 -22.92
C PRO A 479 13.33 -13.11 -21.55
N ILE A 480 14.57 -13.56 -21.56
CA ILE A 480 15.39 -13.68 -20.36
C ILE A 480 16.09 -12.34 -20.16
N LEU A 481 15.62 -11.59 -19.16
CA LEU A 481 16.22 -10.33 -18.77
C LEU A 481 17.48 -10.62 -17.95
N LEU A 482 18.65 -10.45 -18.55
CA LEU A 482 19.93 -10.56 -17.86
C LEU A 482 20.35 -9.17 -17.35
N PRO A 483 20.75 -9.04 -16.07
CA PRO A 483 21.29 -7.79 -15.59
C PRO A 483 22.58 -7.47 -16.37
N PRO A 484 22.77 -6.21 -16.78
CA PRO A 484 23.97 -5.83 -17.50
C PRO A 484 25.18 -5.88 -16.57
N THR A 485 26.35 -6.19 -17.13
CA THR A 485 27.61 -6.23 -16.38
C THR A 485 28.32 -4.90 -16.50
N ILE A 486 28.87 -4.40 -15.40
CA ILE A 486 29.71 -3.19 -15.42
C ILE A 486 31.12 -3.65 -15.72
N ASN A 487 31.71 -3.15 -16.80
CA ASN A 487 33.09 -3.42 -17.15
C ASN A 487 34.01 -2.62 -16.20
N GLU A 488 34.78 -3.32 -15.37
CA GLU A 488 35.60 -2.72 -14.29
C GLU A 488 36.69 -1.78 -14.82
N GLU A 489 37.17 -1.97 -16.06
CA GLU A 489 38.24 -1.16 -16.65
C GLU A 489 37.73 0.12 -17.31
N THR A 490 36.52 0.10 -17.87
CA THR A 490 35.96 1.23 -18.63
C THR A 490 34.83 1.96 -17.90
N GLY A 491 34.28 1.36 -16.84
CA GLY A 491 33.11 1.86 -16.12
C GLY A 491 31.83 1.89 -16.96
N LYS A 492 31.82 1.25 -18.14
CA LYS A 492 30.66 1.19 -19.03
C LYS A 492 29.78 -0.01 -18.71
N VAL A 493 28.47 0.19 -18.89
CA VAL A 493 27.45 -0.84 -18.73
C VAL A 493 27.39 -1.66 -20.02
N GLU A 494 27.71 -2.95 -19.94
CA GLU A 494 27.59 -3.90 -21.04
C GLU A 494 26.24 -4.62 -20.99
N TYR A 495 25.40 -4.33 -21.96
CA TYR A 495 24.07 -4.93 -22.09
C TYR A 495 24.19 -6.33 -22.69
N ARG A 496 23.56 -7.30 -22.02
CA ARG A 496 23.42 -8.67 -22.52
C ARG A 496 22.01 -8.85 -23.05
N TYR A 497 21.89 -9.10 -24.35
CA TYR A 497 20.61 -9.36 -25.01
C TYR A 497 20.35 -10.86 -25.09
N ASP A 498 19.07 -11.20 -25.17
CA ASP A 498 18.63 -12.57 -25.35
C ASP A 498 18.64 -12.90 -26.84
N ASP A 499 19.58 -13.75 -27.26
CA ASP A 499 19.79 -14.11 -28.68
C ASP A 499 18.71 -15.05 -29.23
N LYS A 500 17.80 -15.55 -28.38
CA LYS A 500 16.76 -16.50 -28.79
C LYS A 500 15.50 -15.79 -29.27
N THR A 501 14.85 -16.38 -30.27
CA THR A 501 13.53 -15.93 -30.73
C THR A 501 12.46 -16.16 -29.67
N ARG A 502 11.80 -15.09 -29.23
CA ARG A 502 10.72 -15.11 -28.22
C ARG A 502 9.36 -14.88 -28.85
N THR A 503 8.33 -15.52 -28.32
CA THR A 503 6.96 -15.44 -28.86
C THR A 503 6.08 -14.47 -28.10
N THR A 504 6.47 -14.07 -26.88
CA THR A 504 5.73 -13.14 -26.04
C THR A 504 6.67 -12.22 -25.28
N LEU A 505 6.22 -11.00 -24.98
CA LEU A 505 6.94 -10.05 -24.13
C LEU A 505 6.54 -10.13 -22.65
N ILE A 506 5.61 -11.03 -22.30
CA ILE A 506 5.12 -11.19 -20.92
C ILE A 506 6.16 -11.96 -20.11
N THR A 507 6.76 -11.29 -19.13
CA THR A 507 7.75 -11.84 -18.19
C THR A 507 7.17 -11.95 -16.76
N ASP A 508 7.97 -12.43 -15.82
CA ASP A 508 7.62 -12.40 -14.38
C ASP A 508 7.78 -11.00 -13.76
N TYR A 509 8.27 -10.05 -14.54
CA TYR A 509 8.48 -8.64 -14.19
C TYR A 509 7.47 -7.72 -14.89
N SER A 510 6.61 -8.25 -15.78
CA SER A 510 5.50 -7.50 -16.37
C SER A 510 4.45 -7.19 -15.30
N ARG A 511 4.26 -5.90 -14.99
CA ARG A 511 3.29 -5.41 -14.00
C ARG A 511 2.08 -4.82 -14.67
N VAL A 512 0.93 -4.92 -14.01
CA VAL A 512 -0.33 -4.36 -14.50
C VAL A 512 -0.39 -2.86 -14.22
N TYR A 513 -0.99 -2.11 -15.14
CA TYR A 513 -1.40 -0.73 -14.90
C TYR A 513 -2.79 -0.46 -15.52
N LYS A 514 -3.60 0.42 -14.89
CA LYS A 514 -5.04 0.61 -15.22
C LYS A 514 -5.44 2.10 -15.28
N GLY A 515 -6.67 2.37 -15.73
CA GLY A 515 -7.30 3.71 -15.71
C GLY A 515 -7.16 4.57 -16.96
N GLY A 516 -6.31 4.17 -17.91
CA GLY A 516 -6.07 5.01 -19.10
C GLY A 516 -5.31 6.28 -18.75
N SER A 517 -4.95 7.09 -19.74
CA SER A 517 -4.15 8.30 -19.53
C SER A 517 -4.57 9.40 -20.50
N TRP A 518 -4.02 10.60 -20.33
CA TRP A 518 -4.15 11.72 -21.25
C TRP A 518 -3.79 11.37 -22.70
N LYS A 519 -2.95 10.35 -22.92
CA LYS A 519 -2.53 9.88 -24.25
C LYS A 519 -3.47 8.83 -24.86
N ASP A 520 -4.31 8.22 -24.03
CA ASP A 520 -5.13 7.08 -24.40
C ASP A 520 -6.53 7.50 -24.87
N ARG A 521 -7.18 6.64 -25.66
CA ARG A 521 -8.55 6.86 -26.12
C ARG A 521 -9.56 6.35 -25.11
N ALA A 522 -10.81 6.81 -25.23
CA ALA A 522 -11.93 6.47 -24.35
C ALA A 522 -12.08 4.97 -24.03
N TYR A 523 -11.75 4.08 -24.97
CA TYR A 523 -11.75 2.62 -24.73
C TYR A 523 -10.90 2.20 -23.52
N LEU A 524 -9.76 2.85 -23.31
CA LEU A 524 -8.81 2.53 -22.24
C LEU A 524 -9.14 3.21 -20.90
N LEU A 525 -10.17 4.05 -20.86
CA LEU A 525 -10.69 4.64 -19.63
C LEU A 525 -11.59 3.68 -18.85
N ASP A 526 -12.05 2.61 -19.48
CA ASP A 526 -12.77 1.55 -18.79
C ASP A 526 -11.86 0.93 -17.72
N PRO A 527 -12.23 1.02 -16.42
CA PRO A 527 -11.43 0.48 -15.32
C PRO A 527 -11.15 -1.01 -15.42
N SER A 528 -11.94 -1.74 -16.21
CA SER A 528 -11.71 -3.15 -16.44
C SER A 528 -10.50 -3.41 -17.34
N GLN A 529 -10.12 -2.49 -18.23
CA GLN A 529 -9.02 -2.71 -19.18
C GLN A 529 -7.67 -2.94 -18.48
N ARG A 530 -6.91 -3.92 -19.00
CA ARG A 530 -5.64 -4.37 -18.42
C ARG A 530 -4.52 -4.15 -19.43
N ARG A 531 -3.49 -3.42 -19.02
CA ARG A 531 -2.24 -3.28 -19.78
C ARG A 531 -1.07 -3.63 -18.89
N TYR A 532 0.09 -3.85 -19.50
CA TYR A 532 1.28 -4.23 -18.77
C TYR A 532 2.52 -3.54 -19.30
N LEU A 533 3.46 -3.33 -18.38
CA LEU A 533 4.78 -2.80 -18.66
C LEU A 533 5.75 -3.41 -17.64
N GLU A 534 7.01 -3.54 -17.99
CA GLU A 534 8.03 -4.10 -17.10
C GLU A 534 8.28 -3.19 -15.88
N GLU A 535 8.47 -3.78 -14.69
CA GLU A 535 8.52 -3.06 -13.42
C GLU A 535 9.62 -1.99 -13.29
N TYR A 536 10.67 -2.07 -14.11
CA TYR A 536 11.79 -1.13 -14.14
C TYR A 536 11.66 -0.05 -15.22
N MET A 537 10.63 -0.11 -16.08
CA MET A 537 10.39 0.91 -17.11
C MET A 537 9.53 2.04 -16.57
N SER A 538 9.67 3.21 -17.19
CA SER A 538 8.96 4.45 -16.85
C SER A 538 8.39 5.10 -18.10
N THR A 539 7.26 5.77 -17.97
CA THR A 539 6.60 6.48 -19.08
C THR A 539 6.06 7.83 -18.61
N ASN A 540 5.69 8.69 -19.56
CA ASN A 540 5.12 10.01 -19.29
C ASN A 540 3.61 10.00 -19.02
N TYR A 541 3.00 8.81 -18.92
CA TYR A 541 1.55 8.65 -18.77
C TYR A 541 1.17 7.64 -17.69
N ILE A 542 2.15 7.08 -16.96
CA ILE A 542 1.90 6.20 -15.81
C ILE A 542 2.36 6.89 -14.53
N GLY A 543 1.45 7.02 -13.58
CA GLY A 543 1.67 7.42 -12.19
C GLY A 543 1.26 6.30 -11.24
N PHE A 544 0.92 6.65 -10.00
CA PHE A 544 0.48 5.69 -8.99
C PHE A 544 -0.24 6.39 -7.83
N ARG A 545 -0.91 5.59 -7.01
CA ARG A 545 -1.52 5.99 -5.74
C ARG A 545 -1.28 4.91 -4.69
N CYS A 546 -1.37 5.25 -3.40
CA CYS A 546 -1.19 4.28 -2.33
C CYS A 546 -2.52 3.76 -1.78
N VAL A 547 -2.47 2.57 -1.18
CA VAL A 547 -3.55 1.95 -0.41
C VAL A 547 -3.02 1.46 0.93
N VAL A 548 -3.89 1.43 1.93
CA VAL A 548 -3.66 0.86 3.26
C VAL A 548 -4.82 -0.08 3.59
N THR A 549 -4.51 -1.31 3.99
CA THR A 549 -5.53 -2.27 4.40
C THR A 549 -6.20 -1.82 5.70
N LYS A 550 -7.52 -1.95 5.81
CA LYS A 550 -8.20 -1.74 7.10
C LYS A 550 -8.04 -2.98 7.97
N VAL A 551 -7.58 -2.78 9.20
CA VAL A 551 -7.43 -3.82 10.21
C VAL A 551 -8.63 -3.78 11.16
N GLY A 552 -9.08 -4.96 11.60
CA GLY A 552 -10.20 -5.10 12.54
C GLY A 552 -11.55 -5.31 11.86
N GLU A 553 -12.65 -4.89 12.52
CA GLU A 553 -14.01 -5.12 12.00
C GLU A 553 -14.19 -4.49 10.61
N GLY A 554 -14.46 -5.34 9.61
CA GLY A 554 -14.56 -4.91 8.21
C GLY A 554 -15.71 -3.95 7.93
N LYS A 555 -16.76 -3.93 8.75
CA LYS A 555 -17.92 -3.04 8.63
C LYS A 555 -18.16 -2.28 9.91
N GLU A 556 -18.43 -0.99 9.78
CA GLU A 556 -18.94 -0.21 10.91
C GLU A 556 -20.38 -0.65 11.18
N LYS A 557 -20.65 -1.13 12.41
CA LYS A 557 -21.95 -1.69 12.82
C LYS A 557 -23.15 -0.76 12.53
N ASP A 558 -22.92 0.54 12.46
CA ASP A 558 -23.96 1.57 12.32
C ASP A 558 -24.09 2.16 10.91
N ARG A 559 -23.21 1.82 9.95
CA ARG A 559 -23.35 2.26 8.54
C ARG A 559 -24.28 1.34 7.77
N ARG A 560 -25.58 1.44 8.05
CA ARG A 560 -26.63 1.03 7.11
C ARG A 560 -27.12 2.27 6.37
N SER A 561 -26.30 2.88 5.52
CA SER A 561 -26.81 3.89 4.60
C SER A 561 -27.33 3.18 3.35
N PRO A 562 -28.65 3.01 3.16
CA PRO A 562 -29.14 3.03 1.80
C PRO A 562 -28.73 4.41 1.25
N PHE A 563 -28.00 4.44 0.14
CA PHE A 563 -28.06 5.61 -0.72
C PHE A 563 -29.53 5.69 -1.15
N ASN A 564 -30.35 6.35 -0.34
CA ASN A 564 -31.76 6.61 -0.61
C ASN A 564 -31.77 7.55 -1.81
N ILE A 565 -31.91 6.98 -3.00
CA ILE A 565 -32.37 7.71 -4.16
C ILE A 565 -33.82 8.05 -3.86
N SER A 566 -34.06 9.24 -3.31
CA SER A 566 -35.36 9.89 -3.44
C SER A 566 -35.59 10.13 -4.92
N TYR A 567 -36.61 9.46 -5.48
CA TYR A 567 -37.08 9.63 -6.85
C TYR A 567 -37.47 11.08 -7.15
#